data_AF-A0A7C8EMU1-F1
#
_entry.id   AF-A0A7C8EMU1-F1
#
_cell.length_a   1.000
_cell.length_b   1.000
_cell.length_c   1.000
_cell.angle_alpha   90.00
_cell.angle_beta   90.00
_cell.angle_gamma   90.00
#
_symmetry.space_group_name_H-M   'P 1'
#
loop_
_entity.id
_entity.type
_entity.pdbx_description
1 polymer ?
#
loop_
_entity_poly.entity_id
_entity_poly.type
_entity_poly.pdbx_seq_one_letter_code
_entity_poly.pdbx_strand_id
1 'polypeptide(L)'
;MDLDGIGAWKNRISLTGAVLCCLFTIAVIDGGVWYLRQPFNSLRLLPGESVNLTGPMAPGVGAVDGMGFETDSAAVFVSFEEVISGFWMGARMWRGRIYLSPEIVAGDYVVSVFGKEDR
;
A
#
# COMPACT_ATOMS: atom_id res chain seq x y z
N MET A 1 21.23 54.23 -2.89
CA MET A 1 20.67 52.90 -2.58
C MET A 1 19.46 52.75 -3.50
N ASP A 2 19.55 51.91 -4.52
CA ASP A 2 18.52 51.79 -5.56
C ASP A 2 17.39 50.87 -5.07
N LEU A 3 16.31 51.49 -4.58
CA LEU A 3 15.19 50.79 -3.94
C LEU A 3 14.27 50.11 -4.97
N ASP A 4 14.25 50.61 -6.21
CA ASP A 4 13.42 50.10 -7.29
C ASP A 4 13.98 48.80 -7.88
N GLY A 5 15.31 48.73 -8.01
CA GLY A 5 16.01 47.50 -8.37
C GLY A 5 15.76 46.36 -7.38
N ILE A 6 15.82 46.63 -6.08
CA ILE A 6 15.59 45.62 -5.03
C ILE A 6 14.15 45.09 -5.06
N GLY A 7 13.16 45.96 -5.33
CA GLY A 7 11.76 45.58 -5.48
C GLY A 7 11.49 44.64 -6.66
N ALA A 8 12.10 44.94 -7.82
CA ALA A 8 11.96 44.12 -9.02
C ALA A 8 12.57 42.71 -8.85
N TRP A 9 13.72 42.61 -8.18
CA TRP A 9 14.36 41.34 -7.87
C TRP A 9 13.54 40.50 -6.88
N LYS A 10 12.98 41.12 -5.84
CA LYS A 10 12.08 40.44 -4.90
C LYS A 10 10.87 39.84 -5.60
N ASN A 11 10.23 40.60 -6.50
CA ASN A 11 9.02 40.15 -7.19
C ASN A 11 9.31 38.97 -8.15
N ARG A 12 10.46 38.99 -8.84
CA ARG A 12 10.89 37.89 -9.71
C ARG A 12 11.20 36.61 -8.94
N ILE A 13 11.86 36.74 -7.78
CA ILE A 13 12.15 35.59 -6.90
C ILE A 13 10.86 35.03 -6.31
N SER A 14 9.92 35.87 -5.85
CA SER A 14 8.65 35.40 -5.30
C SER A 14 7.78 34.72 -6.34
N LEU A 15 7.73 35.25 -7.57
CA LEU A 15 6.99 34.61 -8.67
C LEU A 15 7.60 33.24 -9.01
N THR A 16 8.94 33.16 -9.12
CA THR A 16 9.63 31.90 -9.41
C THR A 16 9.40 30.88 -8.29
N GLY A 17 9.47 31.31 -7.03
CA GLY A 17 9.18 30.47 -5.88
C GLY A 17 7.73 29.97 -5.87
N ALA A 18 6.77 30.83 -6.19
CA ALA A 18 5.36 30.44 -6.31
C ALA A 18 5.15 29.39 -7.41
N VAL A 19 5.77 29.59 -8.59
CA VAL A 19 5.70 28.63 -9.69
C VAL A 19 6.31 27.28 -9.29
N LEU A 20 7.48 27.27 -8.66
CA LEU A 20 8.11 26.03 -8.19
C LEU A 20 7.26 25.31 -7.15
N CYS A 21 6.64 26.06 -6.23
CA CYS A 21 5.75 25.50 -5.22
C CYS A 21 4.50 24.86 -5.87
N CYS A 22 3.88 25.55 -6.83
CA CYS A 22 2.76 25.00 -7.59
C CYS A 22 3.16 23.73 -8.38
N LEU A 23 4.31 23.74 -9.05
CA LEU A 23 4.82 22.58 -9.79
C LEU A 23 5.09 21.40 -8.86
N PHE A 24 5.69 21.65 -7.69
CA PHE A 24 5.91 20.62 -6.67
C PHE A 24 4.59 20.01 -6.19
N THR A 25 3.59 20.83 -5.87
CA THR A 25 2.26 20.33 -5.46
C THR A 25 1.61 19.51 -6.56
N ILE A 26 1.66 19.94 -7.81
CA ILE A 26 1.12 19.18 -8.95
C ILE A 26 1.84 17.83 -9.08
N ALA A 27 3.18 17.80 -8.99
CA ALA A 27 3.95 16.57 -9.07
C ALA A 27 3.62 15.58 -7.93
N VAL A 28 3.45 16.09 -6.70
CA VAL A 28 3.03 15.27 -5.55
C VAL A 28 1.62 14.70 -5.76
N ILE A 29 0.69 15.51 -6.25
CA ILE A 29 -0.67 15.05 -6.55
C ILE A 29 -0.65 13.99 -7.65
N ASP A 30 0.07 14.23 -8.74
CA ASP A 30 0.15 13.30 -9.87
C ASP A 30 0.74 11.94 -9.45
N GLY A 31 1.84 11.95 -8.70
CA GLY A 31 2.43 10.74 -8.12
C GLY A 31 1.48 10.01 -7.17
N GLY A 32 0.72 10.76 -6.35
CA GLY A 32 -0.31 10.19 -5.47
C GLY A 32 -1.49 9.58 -6.24
N VAL A 33 -1.95 10.23 -7.31
CA VAL A 33 -3.05 9.74 -8.16
C VAL A 33 -2.68 8.42 -8.84
N TRP A 34 -1.43 8.25 -9.26
CA TRP A 34 -0.97 6.97 -9.83
C TRP A 34 -1.08 5.83 -8.82
N TYR A 35 -0.66 6.06 -7.57
CA TYR A 35 -0.75 5.07 -6.50
C TYR A 35 -2.21 4.76 -6.13
N LEU A 36 -3.10 5.77 -6.14
CA LEU A 36 -4.53 5.59 -5.88
C LEU A 36 -5.28 4.83 -6.99
N ARG A 37 -4.74 4.82 -8.22
CA ARG A 37 -5.34 4.08 -9.35
C ARG A 37 -4.98 2.59 -9.35
N GLN A 38 -3.99 2.17 -8.57
CA GLN A 38 -3.71 0.76 -8.38
C GLN A 38 -4.64 0.23 -7.28
N PRO A 39 -5.38 -0.87 -7.52
CA PRO A 39 -6.13 -1.50 -6.45
C PRO A 39 -5.11 -1.94 -5.38
N PHE A 40 -5.23 -1.35 -4.18
CA PHE A 40 -4.37 -1.63 -3.02
C PHE A 40 -4.26 -3.13 -2.67
N ASN A 41 -5.20 -3.93 -3.16
CA ASN A 41 -5.33 -5.35 -2.88
C ASN A 41 -4.95 -6.24 -4.10
N SER A 42 -4.23 -5.71 -5.08
CA SER A 42 -3.70 -6.51 -6.20
C SER A 42 -2.18 -6.67 -6.08
N LEU A 43 -1.73 -7.92 -6.15
CA LEU A 43 -0.33 -8.29 -6.15
C LEU A 43 0.00 -8.96 -7.48
N ARG A 44 1.07 -8.53 -8.14
CA ARG A 44 1.61 -9.20 -9.32
C ARG A 44 2.79 -10.04 -8.87
N LEU A 45 2.66 -11.35 -9.04
CA LEU A 45 3.63 -12.34 -8.60
C LEU A 45 3.91 -13.32 -9.74
N LEU A 46 5.12 -13.86 -9.76
CA LEU A 46 5.54 -14.93 -10.65
C LEU A 46 5.26 -16.32 -10.03
N PRO A 47 5.10 -17.37 -10.84
CA PRO A 47 5.04 -18.74 -10.33
C PRO A 47 6.24 -19.08 -9.43
N GLY A 48 5.97 -19.68 -8.26
CA GLY A 48 6.99 -20.01 -7.26
C GLY A 48 7.46 -18.83 -6.39
N GLU A 49 6.98 -17.61 -6.64
CA GLU A 49 7.33 -16.44 -5.84
C GLU A 49 6.66 -16.46 -4.46
N SER A 50 7.36 -15.87 -3.48
CA SER A 50 6.81 -15.58 -2.16
C SER A 50 7.02 -14.12 -1.80
N VAL A 51 5.97 -13.49 -1.29
CA VAL A 51 5.98 -12.07 -0.89
C VAL A 51 5.34 -11.89 0.47
N ASN A 52 5.88 -10.97 1.25
CA ASN A 52 5.31 -10.57 2.54
C ASN A 52 4.01 -9.80 2.34
N LEU A 53 3.01 -10.14 3.12
CA LEU A 53 1.69 -9.54 3.10
C LEU A 53 1.33 -9.06 4.51
N THR A 54 0.63 -7.93 4.59
CA THR A 54 0.07 -7.43 5.84
C THR A 54 -1.37 -7.01 5.61
N GLY A 55 -2.22 -7.23 6.60
CA GLY A 55 -3.61 -6.78 6.55
C GLY A 55 -4.16 -6.47 7.93
N PRO A 56 -5.34 -5.83 8.02
CA PRO A 56 -6.01 -5.57 9.28
C PRO A 56 -6.40 -6.89 9.96
N MET A 57 -6.30 -6.96 11.29
CA MET A 57 -6.87 -8.07 12.06
C MET A 57 -8.39 -8.09 11.93
N ALA A 58 -8.97 -9.29 11.81
CA ALA A 58 -10.41 -9.44 11.85
C ALA A 58 -10.97 -9.03 13.23
N PRO A 59 -12.19 -8.47 13.32
CA PRO A 59 -12.81 -8.13 14.60
C PRO A 59 -12.87 -9.34 15.54
N GLY A 60 -12.65 -9.14 16.84
CA GLY A 60 -12.66 -10.22 17.83
C GLY A 60 -11.44 -11.16 17.81
N VAL A 61 -10.66 -11.19 16.73
CA VAL A 61 -9.50 -12.09 16.60
C VAL A 61 -8.29 -11.55 17.37
N GLY A 62 -7.88 -12.31 18.40
CA GLY A 62 -6.78 -11.95 19.28
C GLY A 62 -5.38 -12.34 18.78
N ALA A 63 -5.27 -13.30 17.86
CA ALA A 63 -4.00 -13.86 17.40
C ALA A 63 -4.10 -14.36 15.95
N VAL A 64 -2.95 -14.55 15.28
CA VAL A 64 -2.90 -15.04 13.89
C VAL A 64 -3.50 -16.44 13.71
N ASP A 65 -3.52 -17.27 14.75
CA ASP A 65 -4.14 -18.60 14.71
C ASP A 65 -5.66 -18.55 14.45
N GLY A 66 -6.29 -17.44 14.84
CA GLY A 66 -7.69 -17.17 14.56
C GLY A 66 -7.94 -16.60 13.16
N MET A 67 -6.90 -16.37 12.35
CA MET A 67 -7.05 -15.93 10.97
C MET A 67 -7.17 -17.14 10.02
N GLY A 68 -7.96 -16.96 8.97
CA GLY A 68 -8.13 -17.90 7.88
C GLY A 68 -8.05 -17.19 6.54
N PHE A 69 -7.86 -17.97 5.48
CA PHE A 69 -7.95 -17.46 4.12
C PHE A 69 -8.74 -18.42 3.24
N GLU A 70 -9.27 -17.89 2.16
CA GLU A 70 -9.88 -18.61 1.08
C GLU A 70 -9.39 -18.09 -0.25
N THR A 71 -9.40 -18.97 -1.24
CA THR A 71 -9.00 -18.66 -2.60
C THR A 71 -9.76 -19.52 -3.58
N ASP A 72 -9.91 -19.01 -4.80
CA ASP A 72 -10.42 -19.73 -5.96
C ASP A 72 -9.41 -20.74 -6.54
N SER A 73 -8.17 -20.78 -6.04
CA SER A 73 -7.11 -21.63 -6.55
C SER A 73 -6.34 -22.37 -5.45
N ALA A 74 -6.26 -23.69 -5.57
CA ALA A 74 -5.44 -24.52 -4.67
C ALA A 74 -3.93 -24.29 -4.83
N ALA A 75 -3.50 -23.49 -5.81
CA ALA A 75 -2.10 -23.14 -6.06
C ALA A 75 -1.64 -21.87 -5.30
N VAL A 76 -2.54 -21.23 -4.55
CA VAL A 76 -2.27 -20.02 -3.78
C VAL A 76 -2.34 -20.33 -2.29
N PHE A 77 -1.29 -20.00 -1.55
CA PHE A 77 -1.20 -20.27 -0.12
C PHE A 77 -0.88 -19.01 0.67
N VAL A 78 -1.56 -18.82 1.80
CA VAL A 78 -1.27 -17.75 2.75
C VAL A 78 -0.85 -18.36 4.09
N SER A 79 0.28 -17.89 4.61
CA SER A 79 0.76 -18.19 5.95
C SER A 79 0.65 -16.93 6.80
N PHE A 80 0.12 -17.05 8.01
CA PHE A 80 0.06 -15.97 9.00
C PHE A 80 1.16 -16.19 10.04
N GLU A 81 1.97 -15.16 10.31
CA GLU A 81 3.17 -15.29 11.12
C GLU A 81 3.04 -14.59 12.47
N GLU A 82 2.59 -13.34 12.49
CA GLU A 82 2.54 -12.55 13.72
C GLU A 82 1.51 -11.41 13.66
N VAL A 83 1.19 -10.86 14.84
CA VAL A 83 0.40 -9.63 14.96
C VAL A 83 1.35 -8.46 15.17
N ILE A 84 1.23 -7.44 14.34
CA ILE A 84 2.03 -6.21 14.39
C ILE A 84 1.14 -4.99 14.65
N SER A 85 1.77 -3.91 15.13
CA SER A 85 1.13 -2.62 15.26
C SER A 85 1.19 -1.86 13.93
N GLY A 86 0.03 -1.38 13.47
CA GLY A 86 -0.12 -0.61 12.24
C GLY A 86 0.41 0.81 12.35
N PHE A 87 0.87 1.34 11.21
CA PHE A 87 1.46 2.67 11.12
C PHE A 87 0.46 3.77 11.53
N TRP A 88 -0.81 3.62 11.18
CA TRP A 88 -1.87 4.57 11.56
C TRP A 88 -2.49 4.17 12.90
N MET A 89 -2.22 4.98 13.93
CA MET A 89 -2.84 4.90 15.26
C MET A 89 -2.65 3.57 16.02
N GLY A 90 -1.70 2.74 15.61
CA GLY A 90 -1.44 1.45 16.27
C GLY A 90 -2.53 0.41 16.07
N ALA A 91 -3.30 0.50 14.97
CA ALA A 91 -4.29 -0.50 14.61
C ALA A 91 -3.63 -1.89 14.52
N ARG A 92 -4.26 -2.93 15.07
CA ARG A 92 -3.69 -4.28 15.02
C ARG A 92 -3.75 -4.83 13.61
N MET A 93 -2.61 -5.24 13.08
CA MET A 93 -2.47 -5.87 11.77
C MET A 93 -1.87 -7.25 11.93
N TRP A 94 -2.21 -8.17 11.03
CA TRP A 94 -1.43 -9.41 10.88
C TRP A 94 -0.34 -9.21 9.84
N ARG A 95 0.75 -9.94 10.00
CA ARG A 95 1.81 -10.12 9.02
C ARG A 95 1.84 -11.59 8.61
N GLY A 96 2.04 -11.83 7.33
CA GLY A 96 2.13 -13.15 6.75
C GLY A 96 2.91 -13.16 5.45
N ARG A 97 2.89 -14.32 4.80
CA ARG A 97 3.43 -14.51 3.46
C ARG A 97 2.40 -15.14 2.55
N ILE A 98 2.36 -14.67 1.32
CA ILE A 98 1.72 -15.38 0.21
C ILE A 98 2.78 -16.16 -0.55
N TYR A 99 2.45 -17.39 -0.95
CA TYR A 99 3.29 -18.24 -1.77
C TYR A 99 2.46 -18.81 -2.92
N LEU A 100 3.01 -18.75 -4.13
CA LEU A 100 2.42 -19.34 -5.32
C LEU A 100 3.12 -20.65 -5.67
N SER A 101 2.34 -21.67 -6.04
CA SER A 101 2.90 -22.88 -6.63
C SER A 101 3.73 -22.55 -7.87
N PRO A 102 4.88 -23.22 -8.12
CA PRO A 102 5.63 -23.08 -9.36
C PRO A 102 4.84 -23.51 -10.60
N GLU A 103 3.78 -24.30 -10.41
CA GLU A 103 2.93 -24.85 -11.46
C GLU A 103 1.65 -24.02 -11.70
N ILE A 104 1.50 -22.87 -11.01
CA ILE A 104 0.34 -22.01 -11.17
C ILE A 104 0.25 -21.48 -12.61
N VAL A 105 -0.96 -21.51 -13.17
CA VAL A 105 -1.22 -20.96 -14.51
C VAL A 105 -1.28 -19.43 -14.43
N ALA A 106 -0.91 -18.74 -15.50
CA ALA A 106 -1.06 -17.29 -15.57
C ALA A 106 -2.56 -16.91 -15.52
N GLY A 107 -2.92 -16.03 -14.59
CA GLY A 107 -4.29 -15.57 -14.42
C GLY A 107 -4.45 -14.66 -13.20
N ASP A 108 -5.67 -14.18 -13.00
CA ASP A 108 -6.06 -13.43 -11.82
C ASP A 108 -6.69 -14.40 -10.81
N TYR A 109 -6.26 -14.32 -9.56
CA TYR A 109 -6.73 -15.16 -8.46
C TYR A 109 -7.23 -14.30 -7.32
N VAL A 110 -8.38 -14.66 -6.76
CA VAL A 110 -8.96 -13.96 -5.62
C VAL A 110 -8.54 -14.65 -4.34
N VAL A 111 -8.03 -13.85 -3.40
CA VAL A 111 -7.71 -14.30 -2.03
C VAL A 111 -8.50 -13.45 -1.05
N SER A 112 -9.29 -14.10 -0.20
CA SER A 112 -10.05 -13.48 0.88
C SER A 112 -9.48 -13.91 2.22
N VAL A 113 -9.26 -12.96 3.13
CA VAL A 113 -8.77 -13.22 4.49
C VAL A 113 -9.89 -12.89 5.48
N PHE A 114 -10.10 -13.74 6.48
CA PHE A 114 -11.19 -13.62 7.44
C PHE A 114 -10.78 -14.10 8.84
N GLY A 115 -11.57 -13.73 9.86
CA GLY A 115 -11.49 -14.34 11.18
C GLY A 115 -12.22 -15.69 11.17
N LYS A 116 -11.61 -16.75 11.68
CA LYS A 116 -12.22 -18.08 11.76
C LYS A 116 -13.50 -18.11 12.60
N GLU A 117 -13.64 -17.17 13.53
CA GLU A 117 -14.83 -17.02 14.38
C GLU A 117 -16.01 -16.36 13.64
N ASP A 118 -15.75 -15.67 12.52
CA ASP A 118 -16.79 -15.07 11.67
C ASP A 118 -17.46 -16.10 10.73
N ARG A 119 -17.19 -17.41 10.92
CA ARG A 119 -17.62 -18.51 10.05
C ARG A 119 -18.25 -19.69 10.78
#